data_AF-A0A7C4B9H3-F1
#
_entry.id   AF-A0A7C4B9H3-F1
#
_cell.length_a   1.000
_cell.length_b   1.000
_cell.length_c   1.000
_cell.angle_alpha   90.00
_cell.angle_beta   90.00
_cell.angle_gamma   90.00
#
_symmetry.space_group_name_H-M   'P 1'
#
loop_
_entity.id
_entity.type
_entity.pdbx_description
1 polymer ?
#
loop_
_entity_poly.entity_id
_entity_poly.type
_entity_poly.pdbx_seq_one_letter_code
_entity_poly.pdbx_strand_id
1 'polypeptide(L)'
;MTLSMNKLAVKLVAEMLAREDELRITSTRIAGATVIDAGVKARSSFEAGIYASRVCLGGLARVSTTSYRVKDYYIPAVEVSTDHPVEACMASQLAGWRISIKDFFANGSGPARALARKPKKLFEKIGYSEESDEAVLVLETEKYPDEEVIKYISGETRVEPENLYVLLVSPASIAGTVQVSARIVETGIFKLHTLEFDLGTIMYGHGVCPVAPLHSNPLKMAGRSNDMLLYGGVTFYIVDYPDDAKLSEYVSKAPSSASKDYGKSFTELVDQYGWDFLYKVDPSIFAPALLIVNNVRSGSTLSSGRVNYDILERALTS
;
A
#
# COMPACT_ATOMS: atom_id res chain seq x y z
N MET A 1 17.12 -14.36 15.78
CA MET A 1 16.84 -14.53 14.34
C MET A 1 16.15 -13.26 13.87
N THR A 2 16.72 -12.58 12.89
CA THR A 2 16.07 -11.43 12.24
C THR A 2 14.91 -11.98 11.38
N LEU A 3 13.70 -11.44 11.52
CA LEU A 3 12.58 -11.83 10.64
C LEU A 3 12.91 -11.40 9.20
N SER A 4 12.85 -12.33 8.24
CA SER A 4 12.98 -12.02 6.81
C SER A 4 11.59 -11.84 6.21
N MET A 5 11.29 -10.63 5.75
CA MET A 5 10.01 -10.32 5.11
C MET A 5 9.84 -11.08 3.79
N ASN A 6 10.92 -11.33 3.05
CA ASN A 6 10.83 -12.12 1.81
C ASN A 6 10.43 -13.55 2.11
N LYS A 7 11.05 -14.22 3.09
CA LYS A 7 10.70 -15.60 3.46
C LYS A 7 9.28 -15.72 4.01
N LEU A 8 8.81 -14.72 4.75
CA LEU A 8 7.42 -14.66 5.19
C LEU A 8 6.46 -14.49 4.00
N ALA A 9 6.78 -13.59 3.07
CA ALA A 9 5.97 -13.38 1.88
C ALA A 9 5.95 -14.60 0.95
N VAL A 10 7.04 -15.36 0.82
CA VAL A 10 7.05 -16.62 0.05
C VAL A 10 6.07 -17.64 0.63
N LYS A 11 5.94 -17.74 1.96
CA LYS A 11 4.93 -18.62 2.59
C LYS A 11 3.51 -18.23 2.17
N LEU A 12 3.21 -16.92 2.14
CA LEU A 12 1.92 -16.41 1.67
C LEU A 12 1.72 -16.72 0.18
N VAL A 13 2.75 -16.57 -0.64
CA VAL A 13 2.71 -16.93 -2.06
C VAL A 13 2.45 -18.42 -2.25
N ALA A 14 3.08 -19.29 -1.46
CA ALA A 14 2.84 -20.73 -1.51
C ALA A 14 1.38 -21.07 -1.17
N GLU A 15 0.78 -20.40 -0.17
CA GLU A 15 -0.65 -20.53 0.13
C GLU A 15 -1.53 -20.07 -1.04
N MET A 16 -1.16 -18.98 -1.73
CA MET A 16 -1.89 -18.49 -2.90
C MET A 16 -1.85 -19.52 -4.04
N LEU A 17 -0.67 -20.05 -4.35
CA LEU A 17 -0.46 -21.07 -5.41
C LEU A 17 -1.21 -22.37 -5.10
N ALA A 18 -1.35 -22.74 -3.83
CA ALA A 18 -2.14 -23.91 -3.44
C ALA A 18 -3.66 -23.71 -3.60
N ARG A 19 -4.12 -22.46 -3.78
CA ARG A 19 -5.54 -22.06 -3.81
C ARG A 19 -5.90 -21.26 -5.06
N GLU A 20 -5.21 -21.48 -6.18
CA GLU A 20 -5.37 -20.65 -7.40
C GLU A 20 -6.83 -20.52 -7.86
N ASP A 21 -7.55 -21.65 -7.97
CA ASP A 21 -8.95 -21.68 -8.38
C ASP A 21 -9.88 -20.93 -7.42
N GLU A 22 -9.67 -21.11 -6.11
CA GLU A 22 -10.47 -20.47 -5.06
C GLU A 22 -10.25 -18.95 -5.05
N LEU A 23 -8.98 -18.53 -5.16
CA LEU A 23 -8.58 -17.14 -5.20
C LEU A 23 -8.84 -16.49 -6.56
N ARG A 24 -9.13 -17.30 -7.59
CA ARG A 24 -9.38 -16.89 -8.98
C ARG A 24 -8.19 -16.16 -9.59
N ILE A 25 -7.01 -16.66 -9.27
CA ILE A 25 -5.72 -16.19 -9.77
C ILE A 25 -5.14 -17.24 -10.73
N THR A 26 -4.08 -16.90 -11.46
CA THR A 26 -3.36 -17.87 -12.29
C THR A 26 -1.87 -17.67 -12.12
N SER A 27 -1.07 -18.74 -12.14
CA SER A 27 0.39 -18.63 -12.19
C SER A 27 1.00 -19.11 -13.51
N THR A 28 2.17 -18.58 -13.84
CA THR A 28 3.00 -19.01 -14.97
C THR A 28 4.48 -18.83 -14.67
N ARG A 29 5.36 -19.41 -15.49
CA ARG A 29 6.81 -19.22 -15.38
C ARG A 29 7.32 -18.33 -16.51
N ILE A 30 8.06 -17.28 -16.17
CA ILE A 30 8.69 -16.36 -17.13
C ILE A 30 10.17 -16.22 -16.75
N ALA A 31 11.07 -16.62 -17.66
CA ALA A 31 12.52 -16.56 -17.43
C ALA A 31 12.98 -17.20 -16.11
N GLY A 32 12.28 -18.26 -15.67
CA GLY A 32 12.54 -18.93 -14.40
C GLY A 32 11.79 -18.36 -13.19
N ALA A 33 11.22 -17.15 -13.23
CA ALA A 33 10.42 -16.62 -12.13
C ALA A 33 8.98 -17.12 -12.13
N THR A 34 8.38 -17.27 -10.94
CA THR A 34 6.93 -17.50 -10.81
C THR A 34 6.21 -16.17 -10.90
N VAL A 35 5.37 -16.02 -11.93
CA VAL A 35 4.54 -14.83 -12.13
C VAL A 35 3.10 -15.20 -11.83
N ILE A 36 2.50 -14.50 -10.87
CA ILE A 36 1.14 -14.74 -10.38
C ILE A 36 0.28 -13.59 -10.83
N ASP A 37 -0.71 -13.86 -11.67
CA ASP A 37 -1.70 -12.87 -12.07
C ASP A 37 -2.88 -12.89 -11.11
N ALA A 38 -3.03 -11.80 -10.37
CA ALA A 38 -4.12 -11.56 -9.44
C ALA A 38 -5.01 -10.39 -9.88
N GLY A 39 -5.04 -10.01 -11.17
CA GLY A 39 -6.00 -9.02 -11.64
C GLY A 39 -5.79 -8.44 -13.04
N VAL A 40 -4.72 -8.80 -13.76
CA VAL A 40 -4.44 -8.31 -15.12
C VAL A 40 -5.34 -9.02 -16.14
N LYS A 41 -5.32 -10.35 -16.17
CA LYS A 41 -6.23 -11.18 -16.96
C LYS A 41 -7.10 -12.06 -16.06
N ALA A 42 -6.56 -12.48 -14.92
CA ALA A 42 -7.27 -13.23 -13.91
C ALA A 42 -8.39 -12.37 -13.30
N ARG A 43 -9.54 -13.01 -13.00
CA ARG A 43 -10.71 -12.32 -12.43
C ARG A 43 -10.47 -11.85 -10.99
N SER A 44 -9.61 -12.57 -10.26
CA SER A 44 -9.25 -12.29 -8.87
C SER A 44 -10.44 -12.37 -7.89
N SER A 45 -10.18 -12.06 -6.63
CA SER A 45 -11.13 -12.12 -5.52
C SER A 45 -10.75 -11.13 -4.43
N PHE A 46 -11.66 -10.88 -3.48
CA PHE A 46 -11.34 -10.13 -2.27
C PHE A 46 -10.17 -10.79 -1.52
N GLU A 47 -10.21 -12.11 -1.33
CA GLU A 47 -9.16 -12.86 -0.66
C GLU A 47 -7.81 -12.77 -1.39
N ALA A 48 -7.79 -12.80 -2.73
CA ALA A 48 -6.56 -12.56 -3.48
C ALA A 48 -5.99 -11.15 -3.21
N GLY A 49 -6.86 -10.14 -3.06
CA GLY A 49 -6.46 -8.80 -2.62
C GLY A 49 -5.91 -8.74 -1.20
N ILE A 50 -6.52 -9.49 -0.26
CA ILE A 50 -6.02 -9.62 1.12
C ILE A 50 -4.63 -10.27 1.13
N TYR A 51 -4.42 -11.34 0.36
CA TYR A 51 -3.12 -11.97 0.21
C TYR A 51 -2.09 -11.02 -0.43
N ALA A 52 -2.44 -10.33 -1.52
CA ALA A 52 -1.58 -9.33 -2.15
C ALA A 52 -1.17 -8.24 -1.15
N SER A 53 -2.10 -7.78 -0.32
CA SER A 53 -1.83 -6.79 0.74
C SER A 53 -0.86 -7.32 1.80
N ARG A 54 -1.07 -8.55 2.28
CA ARG A 54 -0.17 -9.20 3.26
C ARG A 54 1.24 -9.41 2.69
N VAL A 55 1.34 -9.77 1.41
CA VAL A 55 2.62 -9.86 0.68
C VAL A 55 3.28 -8.49 0.57
N CYS A 56 2.54 -7.44 0.19
CA CYS A 56 3.05 -6.07 0.19
C CYS A 56 3.60 -5.67 1.57
N LEU A 57 2.92 -6.07 2.66
CA LEU A 57 3.32 -5.81 4.04
C LEU A 57 4.41 -6.77 4.58
N GLY A 58 5.04 -7.58 3.72
CA GLY A 58 6.15 -8.46 4.08
C GLY A 58 5.77 -9.58 5.05
N GLY A 59 4.47 -9.90 5.17
CA GLY A 59 3.95 -10.85 6.15
C GLY A 59 3.98 -10.36 7.61
N LEU A 60 4.27 -9.07 7.85
CA LEU A 60 4.37 -8.46 9.17
C LEU A 60 3.09 -7.71 9.60
N ALA A 61 1.98 -7.94 8.89
CA ALA A 61 0.70 -7.32 9.19
C ALA A 61 -0.45 -8.31 8.98
N ARG A 62 -1.49 -8.14 9.81
CA ARG A 62 -2.79 -8.75 9.56
C ARG A 62 -3.59 -7.84 8.65
N VAL A 63 -4.27 -8.44 7.68
CA VAL A 63 -5.22 -7.77 6.80
C VAL A 63 -6.50 -8.61 6.75
N SER A 64 -7.65 -7.99 6.96
CA SER A 64 -8.96 -8.65 6.92
C SER A 64 -10.01 -7.74 6.29
N THR A 65 -11.09 -8.33 5.78
CA THR A 65 -12.26 -7.58 5.34
C THR A 65 -13.12 -7.17 6.54
N THR A 66 -13.77 -6.01 6.44
CA THR A 66 -14.73 -5.50 7.43
C THR A 66 -15.83 -4.69 6.73
N SER A 67 -16.81 -4.20 7.49
CA SER A 67 -17.85 -3.31 6.97
C SER A 67 -17.54 -1.86 7.34
N TYR A 68 -17.75 -0.95 6.39
CA TYR A 68 -17.54 0.49 6.57
C TYR A 68 -18.85 1.23 6.38
N ARG A 69 -19.28 1.97 7.40
CA ARG A 69 -20.51 2.76 7.33
C ARG A 69 -20.26 4.05 6.55
N VAL A 70 -20.98 4.24 5.44
CA VAL A 70 -21.05 5.50 4.70
C VAL A 70 -22.47 6.03 4.86
N LYS A 71 -22.62 7.06 5.70
CA LYS A 71 -23.92 7.63 6.13
C LYS A 71 -24.90 6.54 6.59
N ASP A 72 -25.83 6.12 5.74
CA ASP A 72 -26.93 5.21 6.08
C ASP A 72 -26.76 3.77 5.56
N TYR A 73 -25.69 3.48 4.82
CA TYR A 73 -25.40 2.14 4.30
C TYR A 73 -23.98 1.68 4.62
N TYR A 74 -23.69 0.41 4.36
CA TYR A 74 -22.38 -0.18 4.56
C TYR A 74 -21.77 -0.60 3.22
N ILE A 75 -20.46 -0.39 3.09
CA ILE A 75 -19.64 -0.89 1.98
C ILE A 75 -18.52 -1.78 2.53
N PRO A 76 -17.91 -2.64 1.71
CA PRO A 76 -16.72 -3.39 2.12
C PRO A 76 -15.57 -2.45 2.49
N ALA A 77 -14.81 -2.84 3.50
CA ALA A 77 -13.54 -2.21 3.89
C ALA A 77 -12.47 -3.27 4.13
N VAL A 78 -11.25 -2.80 4.24
CA VAL A 78 -10.13 -3.55 4.79
C VAL A 78 -9.72 -2.96 6.14
N GLU A 79 -9.36 -3.84 7.05
CA GLU A 79 -8.75 -3.56 8.33
C GLU A 79 -7.31 -4.08 8.29
N VAL A 80 -6.37 -3.25 8.74
CA VAL A 80 -4.94 -3.55 8.77
C VAL A 80 -4.40 -3.31 10.16
N SER A 81 -3.61 -4.25 10.69
CA SER A 81 -2.88 -4.06 11.94
C SER A 81 -1.47 -4.62 11.84
N THR A 82 -0.48 -3.89 12.38
CA THR A 82 0.91 -4.31 12.41
C THR A 82 1.62 -3.85 13.68
N ASP A 83 2.48 -4.73 14.19
CA ASP A 83 3.40 -4.47 15.30
C ASP A 83 4.83 -4.17 14.80
N HIS A 84 5.00 -4.06 13.48
CA HIS A 84 6.26 -3.70 12.80
C HIS A 84 6.00 -2.59 11.76
N PRO A 85 5.54 -1.40 12.19
CA PRO A 85 4.95 -0.44 11.26
C PRO A 85 5.96 0.09 10.23
N VAL A 86 7.21 0.32 10.64
CA VAL A 86 8.26 0.85 9.76
C VAL A 86 8.67 -0.19 8.72
N GLU A 87 8.91 -1.43 9.14
CA GLU A 87 9.30 -2.54 8.27
C GLU A 87 8.18 -2.87 7.29
N ALA A 88 6.98 -3.14 7.81
CA ALA A 88 5.84 -3.54 7.00
C ALA A 88 5.43 -2.45 6.00
N CYS A 89 5.32 -1.20 6.44
CA CYS A 89 4.82 -0.13 5.60
C CYS A 89 5.92 0.52 4.74
N MET A 90 7.06 0.88 5.30
CA MET A 90 8.07 1.68 4.58
C MET A 90 9.10 0.81 3.86
N ALA A 91 9.62 -0.22 4.54
CA ALA A 91 10.62 -1.12 3.95
C ALA A 91 10.01 -2.08 2.92
N SER A 92 8.73 -2.43 3.06
CA SER A 92 8.02 -3.37 2.18
C SER A 92 6.90 -2.71 1.38
N GLN A 93 5.77 -2.34 2.00
CA GLN A 93 4.52 -2.00 1.29
C GLN A 93 4.62 -0.79 0.37
N LEU A 94 5.34 0.27 0.76
CA LEU A 94 5.48 1.49 -0.04
C LEU A 94 5.84 1.17 -1.50
N ALA A 95 5.14 1.81 -2.44
CA ALA A 95 5.38 1.66 -3.87
C ALA A 95 6.64 2.42 -4.34
N GLY A 96 7.79 2.13 -3.72
CA GLY A 96 9.03 2.89 -3.85
C GLY A 96 9.96 2.43 -4.97
N TRP A 97 9.59 1.41 -5.75
CA TRP A 97 10.40 0.91 -6.85
C TRP A 97 9.69 1.08 -8.19
N ARG A 98 9.99 2.17 -8.89
CA ARG A 98 9.51 2.37 -10.27
C ARG A 98 10.33 1.51 -11.24
N ILE A 99 9.67 0.60 -11.94
CA ILE A 99 10.27 -0.24 -12.98
C ILE A 99 9.84 0.30 -14.34
N SER A 100 10.82 0.57 -15.20
CA SER A 100 10.63 1.18 -16.52
C SER A 100 11.63 0.56 -17.50
N ILE A 101 11.18 -0.42 -18.28
CA ILE A 101 12.02 -1.18 -19.21
C ILE A 101 11.26 -1.26 -20.54
N LYS A 102 11.82 -0.67 -21.59
CA LYS A 102 11.15 -0.50 -22.90
C LYS A 102 9.75 0.10 -22.73
N ASP A 103 8.70 -0.64 -23.05
CA ASP A 103 7.30 -0.26 -22.95
C ASP A 103 6.59 -0.80 -21.69
N PHE A 104 7.32 -1.50 -20.82
CA PHE A 104 6.82 -1.97 -19.54
C PHE A 104 7.05 -0.92 -18.45
N PHE A 105 5.97 -0.57 -17.76
CA PHE A 105 5.96 0.34 -16.62
C PHE A 105 5.16 -0.27 -15.48
N ALA A 106 5.73 -0.29 -14.28
CA ALA A 106 5.03 -0.74 -13.08
C ALA A 106 5.59 -0.06 -11.83
N ASN A 107 4.72 0.11 -10.84
CA ASN A 107 5.12 0.46 -9.48
C ASN A 107 5.30 -0.81 -8.65
N GLY A 108 6.51 -1.05 -8.18
CA GLY A 108 6.89 -2.19 -7.36
C GLY A 108 6.74 -1.90 -5.87
N SER A 109 6.05 -2.82 -5.18
CA SER A 109 5.82 -2.87 -3.74
C SER A 109 6.24 -4.23 -3.19
N GLY A 110 6.44 -4.35 -1.89
CA GLY A 110 6.74 -5.63 -1.23
C GLY A 110 8.22 -5.82 -0.88
N PRO A 111 8.55 -6.96 -0.26
CA PRO A 111 9.79 -7.12 0.50
C PRO A 111 11.04 -7.24 -0.37
N ALA A 112 10.91 -7.54 -1.67
CA ALA A 112 12.03 -7.50 -2.61
C ALA A 112 12.70 -6.11 -2.68
N ARG A 113 11.96 -5.03 -2.35
CA ARG A 113 12.52 -3.68 -2.25
C ARG A 113 13.64 -3.56 -1.22
N ALA A 114 13.61 -4.36 -0.14
CA ALA A 114 14.64 -4.36 0.87
C ALA A 114 15.97 -4.94 0.36
N LEU A 115 15.90 -5.99 -0.47
CA LEU A 115 17.06 -6.58 -1.12
C LEU A 115 17.66 -5.62 -2.16
N ALA A 116 16.80 -5.04 -3.02
CA ALA A 116 17.21 -4.09 -4.06
C ALA A 116 17.52 -2.68 -3.54
N ARG A 117 17.22 -2.41 -2.26
CA ARG A 117 17.32 -1.10 -1.58
C ARG A 117 16.67 0.03 -2.38
N LYS A 118 15.39 -0.12 -2.77
CA LYS A 118 14.65 0.85 -3.58
C LYS A 118 13.59 1.63 -2.79
N PRO A 119 13.74 2.96 -2.57
CA PRO A 119 14.90 3.80 -2.87
C PRO A 119 15.98 3.73 -1.76
N LYS A 120 17.26 3.86 -2.13
CA LYS A 120 18.40 3.65 -1.21
C LYS A 120 18.36 4.55 0.04
N LYS A 121 18.02 5.83 -0.17
CA LYS A 121 17.93 6.84 0.90
C LYS A 121 16.90 6.47 1.98
N LEU A 122 15.80 5.81 1.59
CA LEU A 122 14.79 5.39 2.56
C LEU A 122 15.35 4.31 3.49
N PHE A 123 16.02 3.29 2.94
CA PHE A 123 16.63 2.21 3.72
C PHE A 123 17.77 2.72 4.64
N GLU A 124 18.52 3.73 4.20
CA GLU A 124 19.49 4.42 5.06
C GLU A 124 18.80 5.16 6.22
N LYS A 125 17.69 5.86 5.96
CA LYS A 125 16.95 6.63 6.98
C LYS A 125 16.24 5.73 8.00
N ILE A 126 15.65 4.61 7.58
CA ILE A 126 14.94 3.69 8.49
C ILE A 126 15.85 2.64 9.14
N GLY A 127 17.12 2.56 8.71
CA GLY A 127 18.09 1.61 9.29
C GLY A 127 17.78 0.13 9.05
N TYR A 128 16.94 -0.20 8.06
CA TYR A 128 16.56 -1.57 7.74
C TYR A 128 17.42 -2.18 6.63
N SER A 129 17.83 -3.43 6.82
CA SER A 129 18.46 -4.27 5.81
C SER A 129 18.06 -5.72 6.00
N GLU A 130 17.96 -6.45 4.90
CA GLU A 130 17.64 -7.88 4.91
C GLU A 130 18.53 -8.60 3.89
N GLU A 131 18.85 -9.85 4.17
CA GLU A 131 19.44 -10.79 3.22
C GLU A 131 18.50 -11.98 3.05
N SER A 132 18.27 -12.39 1.81
CA SER A 132 17.41 -13.52 1.46
C SER A 132 17.84 -14.09 0.11
N ASP A 133 17.70 -15.40 -0.03
CA ASP A 133 17.87 -16.19 -1.25
C ASP A 133 16.56 -16.32 -2.06
N GLU A 134 15.48 -15.75 -1.53
CA GLU A 134 14.16 -15.68 -2.15
C GLU A 134 13.67 -14.23 -2.16
N ALA A 135 12.89 -13.86 -3.18
CA ALA A 135 12.37 -12.50 -3.34
C ALA A 135 10.90 -12.50 -3.78
N VAL A 136 10.10 -11.65 -3.16
CA VAL A 136 8.71 -11.41 -3.58
C VAL A 136 8.47 -9.94 -3.89
N LEU A 137 7.99 -9.66 -5.09
CA LEU A 137 7.64 -8.31 -5.54
C LEU A 137 6.21 -8.27 -6.05
N VAL A 138 5.45 -7.25 -5.65
CA VAL A 138 4.12 -6.96 -6.16
C VAL A 138 4.23 -5.81 -7.16
N LEU A 139 3.73 -6.02 -8.37
CA LEU A 139 3.71 -5.03 -9.44
C LEU A 139 2.28 -4.58 -9.70
N GLU A 140 2.04 -3.29 -9.51
CA GLU A 140 0.81 -2.66 -10.00
C GLU A 140 0.98 -2.33 -11.49
N THR A 141 0.26 -3.05 -12.36
CA THR A 141 0.45 -3.01 -13.82
C THR A 141 -0.76 -3.56 -14.59
N GLU A 142 -0.84 -3.21 -15.87
CA GLU A 142 -1.80 -3.75 -16.86
C GLU A 142 -1.13 -4.73 -17.85
N LYS A 143 0.17 -4.98 -17.69
CA LYS A 143 0.96 -5.83 -18.60
C LYS A 143 1.68 -6.91 -17.83
N TYR A 144 1.89 -8.05 -18.48
CA TYR A 144 2.81 -9.06 -17.96
C TYR A 144 4.26 -8.58 -18.15
N PRO A 145 5.16 -8.83 -17.18
CA PRO A 145 6.60 -8.62 -17.38
C PRO A 145 7.12 -9.60 -18.43
N ASP A 146 8.09 -9.17 -19.23
CA ASP A 146 8.84 -10.03 -20.12
C ASP A 146 10.12 -10.56 -19.44
N GLU A 147 10.91 -11.35 -20.16
CA GLU A 147 12.19 -11.89 -19.67
C GLU A 147 13.18 -10.80 -19.25
N GLU A 148 13.19 -9.65 -19.92
CA GLU A 148 14.11 -8.55 -19.58
C GLU A 148 13.73 -7.91 -18.24
N VAL A 149 12.44 -7.73 -17.99
CA VAL A 149 11.93 -7.24 -16.71
C VAL A 149 12.27 -8.22 -15.58
N ILE A 150 12.08 -9.52 -15.78
CA ILE A 150 12.42 -10.53 -14.77
C ILE A 150 13.92 -10.54 -14.46
N LYS A 151 14.78 -10.52 -15.50
CA LYS A 151 16.24 -10.44 -15.33
C LYS A 151 16.67 -9.18 -14.60
N TYR A 152 16.04 -8.04 -14.88
CA TYR A 152 16.31 -6.81 -14.15
C TYR A 152 15.97 -6.94 -12.66
N ILE A 153 14.77 -7.44 -12.31
CA ILE A 153 14.35 -7.61 -10.91
C ILE A 153 15.28 -8.58 -10.19
N SER A 154 15.61 -9.72 -10.83
CA SER A 154 16.56 -10.71 -10.31
C SER A 154 17.94 -10.09 -10.07
N GLY A 155 18.49 -9.33 -11.03
CA GLY A 155 19.79 -8.69 -10.88
C GLY A 155 19.84 -7.64 -9.76
N GLU A 156 18.78 -6.84 -9.62
CA GLU A 156 18.70 -5.82 -8.56
C GLU A 156 18.52 -6.44 -7.17
N THR A 157 17.77 -7.54 -7.06
CA THR A 157 17.57 -8.28 -5.80
C THR A 157 18.70 -9.25 -5.48
N ARG A 158 19.52 -9.62 -6.48
CA ARG A 158 20.54 -10.67 -6.42
C ARG A 158 19.99 -12.04 -6.04
N VAL A 159 18.74 -12.30 -6.41
CA VAL A 159 18.05 -13.57 -6.21
C VAL A 159 17.92 -14.28 -7.56
N GLU A 160 18.24 -15.56 -7.59
CA GLU A 160 18.09 -16.38 -8.79
C GLU A 160 16.62 -16.40 -9.26
N PRO A 161 16.34 -16.34 -10.57
CA PRO A 161 14.97 -16.25 -11.07
C PRO A 161 14.05 -17.36 -10.53
N GLU A 162 14.55 -18.57 -10.31
CA GLU A 162 13.75 -19.68 -9.78
C GLU A 162 13.14 -19.44 -8.39
N ASN A 163 13.78 -18.57 -7.59
CA ASN A 163 13.35 -18.13 -6.27
C ASN A 163 12.74 -16.72 -6.27
N LEU A 164 12.44 -16.17 -7.45
CA LEU A 164 11.77 -14.90 -7.63
C LEU A 164 10.28 -15.11 -7.90
N TYR A 165 9.45 -14.45 -7.09
CA TYR A 165 8.01 -14.46 -7.21
C TYR A 165 7.51 -13.05 -7.50
N VAL A 166 6.74 -12.89 -8.58
CA VAL A 166 6.21 -11.61 -9.02
C VAL A 166 4.69 -11.68 -9.06
N LEU A 167 4.02 -10.96 -8.16
CA LEU A 167 2.57 -10.86 -8.10
C LEU A 167 2.11 -9.64 -8.90
N LEU A 168 1.22 -9.84 -9.87
CA LEU A 168 0.66 -8.77 -10.70
C LEU A 168 -0.72 -8.40 -10.21
N VAL A 169 -0.95 -7.10 -10.00
CA VAL A 169 -2.26 -6.54 -9.66
C VAL A 169 -2.59 -5.38 -10.60
N SER A 170 -3.77 -5.42 -11.24
CA SER A 170 -4.27 -4.29 -12.01
C SER A 170 -4.97 -3.29 -11.08
N PRO A 171 -4.75 -1.97 -11.22
CA PRO A 171 -5.55 -0.94 -10.56
C PRO A 171 -7.06 -1.13 -10.71
N ALA A 172 -7.52 -1.64 -11.86
CA ALA A 172 -8.93 -1.85 -12.22
C ALA A 172 -9.53 -3.18 -11.69
N SER A 173 -8.76 -3.96 -10.93
CA SER A 173 -9.17 -5.26 -10.40
C SER A 173 -9.61 -5.20 -8.93
N ILE A 174 -10.35 -6.23 -8.47
CA ILE A 174 -10.74 -6.32 -7.05
C ILE A 174 -9.53 -6.43 -6.12
N ALA A 175 -8.50 -7.20 -6.48
CA ALA A 175 -7.27 -7.25 -5.70
C ALA A 175 -6.53 -5.91 -5.71
N GLY A 176 -6.54 -5.19 -6.84
CA GLY A 176 -5.99 -3.85 -6.97
C GLY A 176 -6.60 -2.87 -5.99
N THR A 177 -7.93 -2.75 -5.97
CA THR A 177 -8.57 -1.83 -5.01
C THR A 177 -8.41 -2.26 -3.56
N VAL A 178 -8.45 -3.57 -3.26
CA VAL A 178 -8.27 -4.07 -1.90
C VAL A 178 -6.86 -3.73 -1.41
N GLN A 179 -5.82 -3.96 -2.23
CA GLN A 179 -4.45 -3.65 -1.82
C GLN A 179 -4.20 -2.15 -1.67
N VAL A 180 -4.81 -1.29 -2.50
CA VAL A 180 -4.71 0.16 -2.32
C VAL A 180 -5.34 0.57 -0.99
N SER A 181 -6.55 0.12 -0.68
CA SER A 181 -7.19 0.42 0.61
C SER A 181 -6.36 -0.11 1.79
N ALA A 182 -5.68 -1.25 1.63
CA ALA A 182 -4.82 -1.84 2.66
C ALA A 182 -3.51 -1.06 2.90
N ARG A 183 -3.24 0.00 2.12
CA ARG A 183 -2.15 0.94 2.37
C ARG A 183 -2.49 2.00 3.40
N ILE A 184 -3.66 1.95 4.05
CA ILE A 184 -4.08 3.03 4.95
C ILE A 184 -3.09 3.31 6.10
N VAL A 185 -2.52 2.27 6.69
CA VAL A 185 -1.48 2.42 7.72
C VAL A 185 -0.18 2.97 7.11
N GLU A 186 0.20 2.53 5.91
CA GLU A 186 1.36 3.05 5.19
C GLU A 186 1.19 4.51 4.79
N THR A 187 -0.01 4.91 4.38
CA THR A 187 -0.34 6.27 3.97
C THR A 187 -0.12 7.27 5.12
N GLY A 188 -0.54 6.93 6.34
CA GLY A 188 -0.28 7.78 7.51
C GLY A 188 1.20 7.80 7.91
N ILE A 189 1.90 6.66 7.87
CA ILE A 189 3.34 6.60 8.18
C ILE A 189 4.16 7.35 7.14
N PHE A 190 3.84 7.21 5.86
CA PHE A 190 4.46 7.93 4.76
C PHE A 190 4.24 9.44 4.91
N LYS A 191 3.03 9.87 5.27
CA LYS A 191 2.77 11.28 5.55
C LYS A 191 3.60 11.78 6.73
N LEU A 192 3.66 11.05 7.85
CA LEU A 192 4.51 11.38 8.99
C LEU A 192 6.00 11.47 8.58
N HIS A 193 6.47 10.57 7.72
CA HIS A 193 7.81 10.61 7.16
C HIS A 193 8.07 11.91 6.40
N THR A 194 7.12 12.38 5.58
CA THR A 194 7.25 13.63 4.81
C THR A 194 7.29 14.87 5.71
N LEU A 195 6.75 14.77 6.92
CA LEU A 195 6.83 15.80 7.94
C LEU A 195 8.14 15.74 8.75
N GLU A 196 9.04 14.80 8.44
CA GLU A 196 10.26 14.51 9.22
C GLU A 196 9.95 14.09 10.67
N PHE A 197 8.83 13.36 10.86
CA PHE A 197 8.57 12.65 12.12
C PHE A 197 9.55 11.49 12.29
N ASP A 198 9.96 11.23 13.53
CA ASP A 198 10.80 10.08 13.85
C ASP A 198 9.96 8.79 13.84
N LEU A 199 10.03 8.07 12.71
CA LEU A 199 9.28 6.84 12.51
C LEU A 199 9.67 5.73 13.51
N GLY A 200 10.87 5.78 14.09
CA GLY A 200 11.31 4.79 15.09
C GLY A 200 10.51 4.84 16.39
N THR A 201 9.74 5.91 16.59
CA THR A 201 8.84 6.04 17.74
C THR A 201 7.49 5.34 17.54
N ILE A 202 7.13 4.91 16.32
CA ILE A 202 5.85 4.26 16.03
C ILE A 202 5.95 2.77 16.39
N MET A 203 5.26 2.38 17.46
CA MET A 203 5.30 1.01 17.99
C MET A 203 4.28 0.11 17.31
N TYR A 204 3.06 0.61 17.14
CA TYR A 204 1.93 -0.16 16.61
C TYR A 204 1.13 0.70 15.63
N GLY A 205 0.60 0.06 14.59
CA GLY A 205 -0.24 0.70 13.59
C GLY A 205 -1.51 -0.10 13.35
N HIS A 206 -2.65 0.58 13.35
CA HIS A 206 -3.94 0.04 12.96
C HIS A 206 -4.65 1.00 12.02
N GLY A 207 -5.42 0.49 11.06
CA GLY A 207 -6.22 1.35 10.20
C GLY A 207 -7.32 0.61 9.47
N VAL A 208 -8.35 1.36 9.10
CA VAL A 208 -9.51 0.88 8.35
C VAL A 208 -9.73 1.80 7.15
N CYS A 209 -9.97 1.20 5.99
CA CYS A 209 -10.23 1.95 4.76
C CYS A 209 -11.30 1.25 3.92
N PRO A 210 -12.30 1.99 3.39
CA PRO A 210 -13.27 1.43 2.47
C PRO A 210 -12.61 0.93 1.18
N VAL A 211 -13.17 -0.10 0.57
CA VAL A 211 -12.75 -0.62 -0.73
C VAL A 211 -13.54 0.11 -1.81
N ALA A 212 -12.83 0.68 -2.78
CA ALA A 212 -13.47 1.41 -3.86
C ALA A 212 -14.26 0.45 -4.78
N PRO A 213 -15.47 0.84 -5.23
CA PRO A 213 -16.20 0.08 -6.21
C PRO A 213 -15.50 0.15 -7.56
N LEU A 214 -15.45 -1.00 -8.25
CA LEU A 214 -14.74 -1.13 -9.52
C LEU A 214 -15.30 -0.19 -10.59
N HIS A 215 -14.39 0.30 -11.43
CA HIS A 215 -14.70 1.07 -12.62
C HIS A 215 -13.87 0.55 -13.80
N SER A 216 -14.45 0.50 -15.00
CA SER A 216 -13.80 -0.07 -16.18
C SER A 216 -12.67 0.79 -16.75
N ASN A 217 -12.67 2.09 -16.48
CA ASN A 217 -11.56 3.00 -16.80
C ASN A 217 -10.49 2.97 -15.70
N PRO A 218 -9.25 2.51 -15.97
CA PRO A 218 -8.18 2.41 -14.97
C PRO A 218 -7.78 3.75 -14.35
N LEU A 219 -7.86 4.82 -15.13
CA LEU A 219 -7.51 6.16 -14.69
C LEU A 219 -8.51 6.66 -13.63
N LYS A 220 -9.82 6.50 -13.88
CA LYS A 220 -10.85 6.76 -12.88
C LYS A 220 -10.73 5.85 -11.66
N MET A 221 -10.34 4.59 -11.88
CA MET A 221 -10.17 3.65 -10.78
C MET A 221 -9.04 4.07 -9.83
N ALA A 222 -7.92 4.56 -10.38
CA ALA A 222 -6.84 5.13 -9.58
C ALA A 222 -7.32 6.33 -8.75
N GLY A 223 -8.21 7.16 -9.30
CA GLY A 223 -8.84 8.26 -8.56
C GLY A 223 -9.69 7.77 -7.38
N ARG A 224 -10.64 6.86 -7.65
CA ARG A 224 -11.55 6.30 -6.65
C ARG A 224 -10.82 5.58 -5.51
N SER A 225 -9.80 4.78 -5.81
CA SER A 225 -9.06 4.03 -4.80
C SER A 225 -8.27 4.96 -3.87
N ASN A 226 -7.69 6.04 -4.39
CA ASN A 226 -7.06 7.07 -3.57
C ASN A 226 -8.08 7.86 -2.75
N ASP A 227 -9.26 8.19 -3.32
CA ASP A 227 -10.33 8.87 -2.58
C ASP A 227 -10.73 8.10 -1.31
N MET A 228 -10.74 6.76 -1.36
CA MET A 228 -11.01 5.94 -0.17
C MET A 228 -10.00 6.17 0.94
N LEU A 229 -8.70 6.25 0.63
CA LEU A 229 -7.65 6.54 1.61
C LEU A 229 -7.79 7.97 2.17
N LEU A 230 -7.93 8.95 1.27
CA LEU A 230 -7.87 10.37 1.60
C LEU A 230 -9.10 10.87 2.34
N TYR A 231 -10.27 10.30 2.02
CA TYR A 231 -11.56 10.80 2.52
C TYR A 231 -12.27 9.79 3.42
N GLY A 232 -11.88 8.51 3.41
CA GLY A 232 -12.45 7.46 4.25
C GLY A 232 -11.45 6.69 5.11
N GLY A 233 -10.16 6.91 4.93
CA GLY A 233 -9.13 6.20 5.68
C GLY A 233 -9.01 6.69 7.11
N VAL A 234 -9.11 5.77 8.07
CA VAL A 234 -8.92 6.05 9.50
C VAL A 234 -7.71 5.29 10.00
N THR A 235 -6.84 5.96 10.75
CA THR A 235 -5.62 5.37 11.32
C THR A 235 -5.55 5.60 12.82
N PHE A 236 -4.97 4.61 13.51
CA PHE A 236 -4.64 4.67 14.92
C PHE A 236 -3.20 4.19 15.10
N TYR A 237 -2.34 5.03 15.66
CA TYR A 237 -0.96 4.69 15.97
C TYR A 237 -0.73 4.76 17.47
N ILE A 238 0.11 3.87 17.98
CA ILE A 238 0.66 3.96 19.33
C ILE A 238 2.13 4.30 19.19
N VAL A 239 2.57 5.36 19.87
CA VAL A 239 3.93 5.90 19.76
C VAL A 239 4.60 6.04 21.12
N ASP A 240 5.93 5.92 21.14
CA ASP A 240 6.80 6.30 22.25
C ASP A 240 7.49 7.64 21.95
N TYR A 241 6.79 8.76 22.19
CA TYR A 241 7.27 10.09 21.80
C TYR A 241 7.54 10.99 23.02
N PRO A 242 8.69 11.70 23.10
CA PRO A 242 9.08 12.45 24.30
C PRO A 242 8.33 13.77 24.53
N ASP A 243 7.72 14.36 23.49
CA ASP A 243 7.18 15.72 23.54
C ASP A 243 5.77 15.78 22.93
N ASP A 244 4.75 15.91 23.78
CA ASP A 244 3.34 15.97 23.37
C ASP A 244 2.99 17.24 22.58
N ALA A 245 3.64 18.37 22.87
CA ALA A 245 3.37 19.61 22.15
C ALA A 245 3.84 19.48 20.70
N LYS A 246 5.06 18.96 20.52
CA LYS A 246 5.60 18.69 19.19
C LYS A 246 4.84 17.56 18.49
N LEU A 247 4.43 16.52 19.20
CA LEU A 247 3.58 15.45 18.66
C LEU A 247 2.27 16.03 18.11
N SER A 248 1.63 16.94 18.86
CA SER A 248 0.40 17.61 18.43
C SER A 248 0.59 18.41 17.13
N GLU A 249 1.76 19.01 16.91
CA GLU A 249 2.06 19.69 15.64
C GLU A 249 2.07 18.71 14.46
N TYR A 250 2.72 17.55 14.60
CA TYR A 250 2.73 16.51 13.57
C TYR A 250 1.32 15.98 13.31
N VAL A 251 0.58 15.63 14.37
CA VAL A 251 -0.79 15.10 14.27
C VAL A 251 -1.70 16.10 13.57
N SER A 252 -1.58 17.40 13.84
CA SER A 252 -2.41 18.42 13.19
C SER A 252 -2.20 18.53 11.67
N LYS A 253 -0.99 18.23 11.18
CA LYS A 253 -0.57 18.35 9.77
C LYS A 253 -0.66 17.03 8.99
N ALA A 254 -0.87 15.91 9.67
CA ALA A 254 -0.85 14.58 9.09
C ALA A 254 -2.13 14.14 8.33
N PRO A 255 -3.33 14.67 8.56
CA PRO A 255 -4.48 14.31 7.75
C PRO A 255 -4.46 14.92 6.35
N SER A 256 -5.20 14.31 5.42
CA SER A 256 -5.41 14.84 4.07
C SER A 256 -6.00 16.27 4.08
N SER A 257 -6.82 16.60 5.08
CA SER A 257 -7.43 17.93 5.24
C SER A 257 -6.44 19.06 5.52
N ALA A 258 -5.17 18.75 5.79
CA ALA A 258 -4.12 19.76 5.93
C ALA A 258 -3.54 20.22 4.58
N SER A 259 -3.81 19.49 3.48
CA SER A 259 -3.37 19.89 2.14
C SER A 259 -4.27 21.00 1.56
N LYS A 260 -3.66 21.91 0.79
CA LYS A 260 -4.37 22.95 0.03
C LYS A 260 -5.30 22.40 -1.06
N ASP A 261 -5.03 21.17 -1.52
CA ASP A 261 -5.78 20.52 -2.60
C ASP A 261 -6.94 19.64 -2.06
N TYR A 262 -7.15 19.61 -0.74
CA TYR A 262 -8.25 18.88 -0.11
C TYR A 262 -9.63 19.40 -0.54
N GLY A 263 -10.58 18.49 -0.71
CA GLY A 263 -11.98 18.81 -0.99
C GLY A 263 -12.41 18.54 -2.43
N LYS A 264 -11.46 18.16 -3.30
CA LYS A 264 -11.71 17.68 -4.67
C LYS A 264 -11.49 16.17 -4.73
N SER A 265 -12.39 15.46 -5.39
CA SER A 265 -12.17 14.04 -5.64
C SER A 265 -10.92 13.87 -6.51
N PHE A 266 -10.09 12.89 -6.19
CA PHE A 266 -8.98 12.49 -7.04
C PHE A 266 -9.46 12.11 -8.43
N THR A 267 -10.65 11.51 -8.55
CA THR A 267 -11.28 11.23 -9.84
C THR A 267 -11.50 12.51 -10.66
N GLU A 268 -11.96 13.59 -10.03
CA GLU A 268 -12.14 14.90 -10.70
C GLU A 268 -10.78 15.49 -11.14
N LEU A 269 -9.75 15.41 -10.27
CA LEU A 269 -8.40 15.89 -10.59
C LEU A 269 -7.76 15.09 -11.72
N VAL A 270 -7.99 13.79 -11.72
CA VAL A 270 -7.53 12.85 -12.73
C VAL A 270 -8.22 13.10 -14.07
N ASP A 271 -9.53 13.31 -14.10
CA ASP A 271 -10.26 13.66 -15.32
C ASP A 271 -9.78 15.01 -15.90
N GLN A 272 -9.36 15.95 -15.04
CA GLN A 272 -8.84 17.26 -15.46
C GLN A 272 -7.42 17.20 -16.03
N TYR A 273 -6.54 16.38 -15.45
CA TYR A 273 -5.10 16.43 -15.73
C TYR A 273 -4.50 15.15 -16.31
N GLY A 274 -5.28 14.07 -16.47
CA GLY A 274 -4.77 12.76 -16.87
C GLY A 274 -3.77 12.21 -15.85
N TRP A 275 -2.88 11.29 -16.27
CA TRP A 275 -1.82 10.73 -15.41
C TRP A 275 -0.82 11.77 -14.87
N ASP A 276 -0.75 12.97 -15.49
CA ASP A 276 0.12 14.05 -15.03
C ASP A 276 -0.32 14.64 -13.68
N PHE A 277 -1.52 14.31 -13.21
CA PHE A 277 -2.05 14.81 -11.95
C PHE A 277 -1.12 14.50 -10.76
N LEU A 278 -0.48 13.32 -10.74
CA LEU A 278 0.46 12.91 -9.68
C LEU A 278 1.63 13.88 -9.50
N TYR A 279 1.99 14.64 -10.55
CA TYR A 279 3.04 15.65 -10.52
C TYR A 279 2.52 17.08 -10.30
N LYS A 280 1.19 17.27 -10.35
CA LYS A 280 0.52 18.58 -10.24
C LYS A 280 -0.19 18.78 -8.90
N VAL A 281 -0.48 17.69 -8.18
CA VAL A 281 -1.05 17.74 -6.83
C VAL A 281 0.05 17.89 -5.78
N ASP A 282 -0.26 18.59 -4.69
CA ASP A 282 0.58 18.62 -3.51
C ASP A 282 0.88 17.19 -3.01
N PRO A 283 2.15 16.72 -2.97
CA PRO A 283 2.49 15.39 -2.46
C PRO A 283 1.99 15.15 -1.03
N SER A 284 1.74 16.23 -0.28
CA SER A 284 1.21 16.17 1.08
C SER A 284 -0.26 15.70 1.15
N ILE A 285 -0.97 15.61 0.02
CA ILE A 285 -2.36 15.13 -0.04
C ILE A 285 -2.48 13.62 0.19
N PHE A 286 -1.42 12.84 -0.06
CA PHE A 286 -1.40 11.39 0.17
C PHE A 286 -1.30 11.10 1.67
N ALA A 287 -2.46 11.17 2.32
CA ALA A 287 -2.59 11.13 3.77
C ALA A 287 -3.98 10.58 4.16
N PRO A 288 -4.15 10.00 5.37
CA PRO A 288 -5.43 9.47 5.80
C PRO A 288 -6.44 10.60 6.07
N ALA A 289 -7.73 10.27 6.03
CA ALA A 289 -8.81 11.20 6.37
C ALA A 289 -8.78 11.58 7.87
N LEU A 290 -8.54 10.59 8.74
CA LEU A 290 -8.46 10.75 10.20
C LEU A 290 -7.23 10.01 10.73
N LEU A 291 -6.44 10.72 11.54
CA LEU A 291 -5.27 10.18 12.21
C LEU A 291 -5.41 10.35 13.72
N ILE A 292 -5.29 9.24 14.44
CA ILE A 292 -5.35 9.16 15.89
C ILE A 292 -4.01 8.61 16.39
N VAL A 293 -3.45 9.23 17.41
CA VAL A 293 -2.17 8.83 18.00
C VAL A 293 -2.30 8.77 19.51
N ASN A 294 -1.98 7.62 20.08
CA ASN A 294 -1.78 7.46 21.51
C ASN A 294 -0.29 7.50 21.85
N ASN A 295 0.11 8.35 22.78
CA ASN A 295 1.49 8.40 23.28
C ASN A 295 1.60 7.62 24.59
N VAL A 296 2.44 6.58 24.61
CA VAL A 296 2.61 5.74 25.80
C VAL A 296 3.33 6.45 26.95
N ARG A 297 4.12 7.50 26.66
CA ARG A 297 4.86 8.25 27.71
C ARG A 297 3.95 9.10 28.58
N SER A 298 3.02 9.82 27.96
CA SER A 298 2.12 10.75 28.64
C SER A 298 0.73 10.16 28.91
N GLY A 299 0.36 9.09 28.19
CA GLY A 299 -0.99 8.54 28.19
C GLY A 299 -2.00 9.37 27.37
N SER A 300 -1.55 10.44 26.70
CA SER A 300 -2.43 11.29 25.90
C SER A 300 -2.84 10.61 24.60
N THR A 301 -4.04 10.96 24.11
CA THR A 301 -4.51 10.56 22.78
C THR A 301 -4.88 11.82 22.01
N LEU A 302 -4.22 11.99 20.86
CA LEU A 302 -4.39 13.13 19.98
C LEU A 302 -5.09 12.64 18.71
N SER A 303 -5.97 13.46 18.15
CA SER A 303 -6.65 13.15 16.89
C SER A 303 -6.76 14.37 16.02
N SER A 304 -6.61 14.21 14.71
CA SER A 304 -6.80 15.26 13.72
C SER A 304 -7.39 14.71 12.44
N GLY A 305 -8.13 15.55 11.72
CA GLY A 305 -8.80 15.18 10.48
C GLY A 305 -10.24 14.72 10.71
N ARG A 306 -10.87 14.28 9.63
CA ARG A 306 -12.25 13.75 9.63
C ARG A 306 -12.51 12.97 8.35
N VAL A 307 -13.38 11.96 8.46
CA VAL A 307 -13.98 11.29 7.31
C VAL A 307 -14.86 12.29 6.55
N ASN A 308 -14.75 12.31 5.22
CA ASN A 308 -15.54 13.15 4.35
C ASN A 308 -16.53 12.30 3.54
N TYR A 309 -17.71 12.09 4.14
CA TYR A 309 -18.74 11.25 3.54
C TYR A 309 -19.28 11.80 2.21
N ASP A 310 -19.28 13.12 2.00
CA ASP A 310 -19.80 13.71 0.76
C ASP A 310 -18.89 13.46 -0.45
N ILE A 311 -17.58 13.37 -0.24
CA ILE A 311 -16.64 12.99 -1.31
C ILE A 311 -16.63 11.48 -1.50
N LEU A 312 -16.71 10.70 -0.41
CA LEU A 312 -16.86 9.25 -0.51
C LEU A 312 -18.09 8.88 -1.34
N GLU A 313 -19.27 9.42 -1.04
CA GLU A 313 -20.48 9.11 -1.81
C GLU A 313 -20.37 9.48 -3.30
N ARG A 314 -19.66 10.57 -3.63
CA ARG A 314 -19.34 10.91 -5.01
C ARG A 314 -18.46 9.84 -5.64
N ALA A 315 -17.35 9.47 -5.01
CA ALA A 315 -16.45 8.43 -5.52
C ALA A 315 -17.11 7.05 -5.65
N LEU A 316 -18.15 6.77 -4.84
CA LEU A 316 -18.94 5.54 -4.93
C LEU A 316 -19.94 5.52 -6.10
N THR A 317 -20.33 6.69 -6.61
CA THR A 317 -21.39 6.85 -7.61
C THR A 317 -20.90 7.33 -8.98
N SER A 318 -19.75 8.02 -9.04
CA SER A 318 -19.15 8.63 -10.25
C SER A 318 -18.16 7.73 -10.96
#